data_AF-A0A967L6R5-F1
#
_entry.id   AF-A0A967L6R5-F1
#
_cell.length_a   1.000
_cell.length_b   1.000
_cell.length_c   1.000
_cell.angle_alpha   90.00
_cell.angle_beta   90.00
_cell.angle_gamma   90.00
#
_symmetry.space_group_name_H-M   'P 1'
#
loop_
_entity.id
_entity.type
_entity.pdbx_description
1 polymer ?
#
loop_
_entity_poly.entity_id
_entity_poly.type
_entity_poly.pdbx_seq_one_letter_code
_entity_poly.pdbx_strand_id
1 'polypeptide(L)'
;LLRDWYVGDGSSVTLQGEFWRWRESYPGQPYWVHFQMTDVWFPGGQEFVGPFAGLYVSAKRRKEYNNWRDTLRRYNPGHWWRPTPEAFEEAGIDRIAYSEAGQRLYAEAVAHQDHQIGRFVDQLKAAGEWENTIFIVTADHAQHESGLVMLEPPVLDGHHTHLRPEQTGIPLLVVWPGHIPGGVRFRDPVSLIDVLPTVLDLAGLPSAQVAQGRSLAPLLLGEVSEEEWPSRPV
;
A
#
# COMPACT_ATOMS: atom_id res chain seq x y z
N LEU A 1 16.18 -6.41 19.64
CA LEU A 1 15.15 -5.69 20.41
C LEU A 1 14.01 -5.38 19.45
N LEU A 2 12.88 -6.08 19.56
CA LEU A 2 11.66 -5.72 18.82
C LEU A 2 11.15 -4.39 19.39
N ARG A 3 10.87 -3.41 18.53
CA ARG A 3 10.24 -2.14 18.89
C ARG A 3 9.03 -1.94 18.01
N ASP A 4 7.86 -1.82 18.63
CA ASP A 4 6.64 -1.45 17.94
C ASP A 4 6.50 0.07 17.99
N TRP A 5 6.60 0.70 16.82
CA TRP A 5 6.33 2.12 16.64
C TRP A 5 4.87 2.28 16.21
N TYR A 6 3.97 2.45 17.18
CA TYR A 6 2.64 2.98 16.89
C TYR A 6 2.70 4.51 16.99
N VAL A 7 2.81 5.19 15.86
CA VAL A 7 3.10 6.64 15.83
C VAL A 7 1.98 7.39 15.13
N GLY A 8 1.20 8.09 15.97
CA GLY A 8 0.33 9.21 15.62
C GLY A 8 -0.63 9.00 14.45
N ASP A 9 -0.18 9.37 13.25
CA ASP A 9 -0.97 9.43 12.03
C ASP A 9 -0.77 8.23 11.09
N GLY A 10 0.22 7.37 11.37
CA GLY A 10 0.59 6.23 10.52
C GLY A 10 1.13 6.64 9.14
N SER A 11 1.51 7.91 8.95
CA SER A 11 1.99 8.39 7.66
C SER A 11 3.41 7.88 7.37
N SER A 12 3.69 7.69 6.08
CA SER A 12 5.01 7.33 5.58
C SER A 12 6.11 8.28 6.09
N VAL A 13 5.85 9.59 6.14
CA VAL A 13 6.78 10.61 6.64
C VAL A 13 7.12 10.38 8.11
N THR A 14 6.10 10.18 8.95
CA THR A 14 6.28 9.96 10.39
C THR A 14 7.04 8.66 10.65
N LEU A 15 6.60 7.56 10.04
CA LEU A 15 7.17 6.23 10.27
C LEU A 15 8.63 6.14 9.80
N GLN A 16 8.94 6.68 8.61
CA GLN A 16 10.31 6.72 8.10
C GLN A 16 11.20 7.63 8.98
N GLY A 17 10.68 8.78 9.43
CA GLY A 17 11.40 9.67 10.33
C GLY A 17 11.77 9.01 11.66
N GLU A 18 10.87 8.21 12.22
CA GLU A 18 11.14 7.44 13.45
C GLU A 18 12.16 6.33 13.25
N PHE A 19 12.13 5.64 12.11
CA PHE A 19 13.17 4.70 11.75
C PHE A 19 14.55 5.37 11.71
N TRP A 20 14.68 6.54 11.07
CA TRP A 20 15.96 7.24 11.00
C TRP A 20 16.43 7.76 12.36
N ARG A 21 15.53 8.29 13.20
CA ARG A 21 15.86 8.63 14.60
C ARG A 21 16.35 7.42 15.40
N TRP A 22 15.72 6.26 15.21
CA TRP A 22 16.20 5.03 15.81
C TRP A 22 17.56 4.61 15.25
N ARG A 23 17.76 4.74 13.93
CA ARG A 23 19.00 4.38 13.24
C ARG A 23 20.21 5.13 13.78
N GLU A 24 20.05 6.41 14.12
CA GLU A 24 21.09 7.24 14.75
C GLU A 24 21.64 6.62 16.05
N SER A 25 20.80 5.90 16.81
CA SER A 25 21.19 5.25 18.06
C SER A 25 21.85 3.87 17.87
N TYR A 26 21.74 3.26 16.69
CA TYR A 26 22.19 1.89 16.42
C TYR A 26 22.97 1.72 15.10
N PRO A 27 23.84 2.65 14.69
CA PRO A 27 24.46 2.64 13.36
C PRO A 27 25.20 1.32 13.08
N GLY A 28 25.15 0.86 11.83
CA GLY A 28 25.77 -0.38 11.37
C GLY A 28 25.08 -1.68 11.81
N GLN A 29 24.17 -1.66 12.80
CA GLN A 29 23.47 -2.86 13.24
C GLN A 29 22.47 -3.35 12.17
N PRO A 30 22.33 -4.68 11.95
CA PRO A 30 21.26 -5.25 11.14
C PRO A 30 19.89 -4.88 11.71
N TYR A 31 18.91 -4.70 10.82
CA TYR A 31 17.54 -4.36 11.21
C TYR A 31 16.51 -5.17 10.44
N TRP A 32 15.33 -5.28 11.05
CA TRP A 32 14.08 -5.60 10.39
C TRP A 32 13.13 -4.46 10.68
N VAL A 33 12.54 -3.88 9.64
CA VAL A 33 11.56 -2.81 9.77
C VAL A 33 10.37 -3.10 8.86
N HIS A 34 9.18 -2.92 9.39
CA HIS A 34 7.92 -3.07 8.66
C HIS A 34 7.12 -1.77 8.81
N PHE A 35 6.93 -1.07 7.70
CA PHE A 35 6.13 0.16 7.67
C PHE A 35 4.72 -0.16 7.19
N GLN A 36 3.75 -0.04 8.08
CA GLN A 36 2.33 -0.07 7.72
C GLN A 36 1.84 1.37 7.53
N MET A 37 1.88 1.83 6.28
CA MET A 37 1.59 3.22 5.91
C MET A 37 0.10 3.38 5.60
N THR A 38 -0.51 4.48 6.09
CA THR A 38 -1.95 4.76 5.94
C THR A 38 -2.25 5.84 4.90
N ASP A 39 -1.21 6.34 4.21
CA ASP A 39 -1.26 7.46 3.27
C ASP A 39 -2.38 7.34 2.23
N VAL A 40 -2.60 6.12 1.73
CA VAL A 40 -3.60 5.83 0.68
C VAL A 40 -4.99 5.46 1.22
N TRP A 41 -5.14 5.19 2.52
CA TRP A 41 -6.40 4.71 3.10
C TRP A 41 -7.45 5.82 3.22
N PHE A 42 -7.03 7.08 3.47
CA PHE A 42 -7.94 8.23 3.54
C PHE A 42 -7.37 9.47 2.85
N PRO A 43 -7.47 9.55 1.52
CA PRO A 43 -6.79 10.58 0.75
C PRO A 43 -7.38 12.00 0.93
N GLY A 44 -8.55 12.12 1.56
CA GLY A 44 -9.19 13.41 1.90
C GLY A 44 -8.80 14.01 3.25
N GLY A 45 -8.08 13.27 4.11
CA GLY A 45 -7.68 13.71 5.45
C GLY A 45 -6.24 14.24 5.53
N GLN A 46 -5.40 13.91 4.56
CA GLN A 46 -3.99 14.27 4.57
C GLN A 46 -3.74 15.56 3.79
N GLU A 47 -2.92 16.44 4.37
CA GLU A 47 -2.27 17.52 3.64
C GLU A 47 -1.08 16.92 2.88
N PHE A 48 -1.25 16.67 1.59
CA PHE A 48 -0.11 16.30 0.76
C PHE A 48 0.84 17.49 0.68
N VAL A 49 2.12 17.23 0.89
CA VAL A 49 3.18 18.21 0.67
C VAL A 49 3.54 18.20 -0.82
N GLY A 50 3.92 19.35 -1.38
CA GLY A 50 4.34 19.45 -2.77
C GLY A 50 5.46 18.45 -3.12
N PRO A 51 5.57 18.00 -4.38
CA PRO A 51 4.92 18.54 -5.57
C PRO A 51 3.53 17.95 -5.91
N PHE A 52 3.01 17.00 -5.13
CA PHE A 52 1.78 16.26 -5.49
C PHE A 52 0.50 16.97 -5.07
N ALA A 53 0.59 17.87 -4.08
CA ALA A 53 -0.53 18.65 -3.61
C ALA A 53 -1.20 19.42 -4.76
N GLY A 54 -2.42 19.03 -5.13
CA GLY A 54 -3.14 19.68 -6.22
C GLY A 54 -2.80 19.20 -7.62
N LEU A 55 -2.01 18.13 -7.76
CA LEU A 55 -1.61 17.56 -9.05
C LEU A 55 -2.80 16.92 -9.77
N TYR A 56 -3.66 16.19 -9.04
CA TYR A 56 -4.80 15.49 -9.61
C TYR A 56 -6.14 16.11 -9.20
N VAL A 57 -6.18 16.79 -8.06
CA VAL A 57 -7.37 17.45 -7.51
C VAL A 57 -7.05 18.85 -7.02
N SER A 58 -7.61 19.87 -7.70
CA SER A 58 -7.45 21.27 -7.24
C SER A 58 -7.87 21.46 -5.79
N ALA A 59 -7.25 22.42 -5.08
CA ALA A 59 -7.59 22.74 -3.69
C ALA A 59 -9.10 23.04 -3.51
N LYS A 60 -9.73 23.69 -4.50
CA LYS A 60 -11.18 23.93 -4.52
C LYS A 60 -11.97 22.62 -4.53
N ARG A 61 -11.63 21.69 -5.42
CA ARG A 61 -12.30 20.38 -5.56
C ARG A 61 -12.07 19.48 -4.34
N ARG A 62 -10.88 19.54 -3.73
CA ARG A 62 -10.58 18.85 -2.46
C ARG A 62 -11.48 19.37 -1.33
N LYS A 63 -11.60 20.70 -1.19
CA LYS A 63 -12.50 21.31 -0.20
C LYS A 63 -13.95 20.91 -0.43
N GLU A 64 -14.40 20.94 -1.68
CA GLU A 64 -15.73 20.50 -2.09
C GLU A 64 -15.98 19.02 -1.73
N TYR A 65 -15.06 18.12 -2.08
CA TYR A 65 -15.13 16.70 -1.72
C TYR A 65 -15.21 16.48 -0.21
N ASN A 66 -14.39 17.19 0.58
CA ASN A 66 -14.42 17.08 2.03
C ASN A 66 -15.76 17.56 2.61
N ASN A 67 -16.33 18.64 2.07
CA ASN A 67 -17.67 19.11 2.46
C ASN A 67 -18.77 18.10 2.12
N TRP A 68 -18.71 17.49 0.93
CA TRP A 68 -19.63 16.42 0.52
C TRP A 68 -19.52 15.22 1.45
N ARG A 69 -18.29 14.75 1.70
CA ARG A 69 -18.01 13.65 2.61
C ARG A 69 -18.61 13.93 3.98
N ASP A 70 -18.27 15.06 4.61
CA ASP A 70 -18.74 15.40 5.95
C ASP A 70 -20.27 15.57 6.00
N THR A 71 -20.89 15.99 4.89
CA THR A 71 -22.35 16.00 4.74
C THR A 71 -22.91 14.58 4.71
N LEU A 72 -22.39 13.70 3.85
CA LEU A 72 -22.82 12.30 3.73
C LEU A 72 -22.64 11.51 5.03
N ARG A 73 -21.60 11.81 5.83
CA ARG A 73 -21.40 11.22 7.16
C ARG A 73 -22.59 11.46 8.10
N ARG A 74 -23.33 12.56 7.94
CA ARG A 74 -24.51 12.88 8.76
C ARG A 74 -25.74 12.03 8.39
N TYR A 75 -25.82 11.55 7.15
CA TYR A 75 -26.91 10.70 6.67
C TYR A 75 -26.71 9.22 7.03
N ASN A 76 -25.47 8.79 7.28
CA ASN A 76 -25.16 7.40 7.65
C ASN A 76 -24.08 7.33 8.74
N PRO A 77 -24.35 7.76 9.98
CA PRO A 77 -23.32 7.86 11.03
C PRO A 77 -22.69 6.51 11.41
N GLY A 78 -23.42 5.40 11.26
CA GLY A 78 -22.94 4.04 11.57
C GLY A 78 -22.08 3.41 10.46
N HIS A 79 -22.21 3.86 9.21
CA HIS A 79 -21.45 3.37 8.06
C HIS A 79 -21.00 4.55 7.20
N TRP A 80 -20.33 5.51 7.84
CA TRP A 80 -19.96 6.79 7.24
C TRP A 80 -19.03 6.68 6.03
N TRP A 81 -18.34 5.55 5.87
CA TRP A 81 -17.51 5.22 4.71
C TRP A 81 -18.30 4.61 3.54
N ARG A 82 -19.62 4.37 3.72
CA ARG A 82 -20.54 3.84 2.70
C ARG A 82 -21.83 4.68 2.62
N PRO A 83 -21.78 5.85 1.96
CA PRO A 83 -23.00 6.59 1.68
C PRO A 83 -23.92 5.77 0.76
N THR A 84 -25.21 5.71 1.06
CA THR A 84 -26.19 5.00 0.22
C THR A 84 -26.64 5.89 -0.95
N PRO A 85 -27.20 5.33 -2.03
CA PRO A 85 -27.78 6.13 -3.11
C PRO A 85 -28.79 7.18 -2.61
N GLU A 86 -29.62 6.82 -1.64
CA GLU A 86 -30.62 7.73 -1.04
C GLU A 86 -29.94 8.89 -0.31
N ALA A 87 -28.82 8.66 0.37
CA ALA A 87 -28.06 9.72 1.03
C ALA A 87 -27.49 10.73 0.02
N PHE A 88 -27.06 10.27 -1.17
CA PHE A 88 -26.62 11.18 -2.24
C PHE A 88 -27.79 12.01 -2.79
N GLU A 89 -28.94 11.37 -3.03
CA GLU A 89 -30.16 12.04 -3.51
C GLU A 89 -30.67 13.10 -2.52
N GLU A 90 -30.79 12.75 -1.23
CA GLU A 90 -31.25 13.65 -0.17
C GLU A 90 -30.29 14.82 0.09
N ALA A 91 -28.98 14.58 -0.02
CA ALA A 91 -27.96 15.62 0.14
C ALA A 91 -27.81 16.51 -1.11
N GLY A 92 -28.43 16.15 -2.24
CA GLY A 92 -28.26 16.82 -3.52
C GLY A 92 -26.81 16.76 -4.04
N ILE A 93 -26.10 15.66 -3.74
CA ILE A 93 -24.70 15.47 -4.12
C ILE A 93 -24.64 14.54 -5.34
N ASP A 94 -23.98 15.00 -6.40
CA ASP A 94 -23.71 14.17 -7.58
C ASP A 94 -22.72 13.05 -7.22
N ARG A 95 -23.23 11.82 -7.24
CA ARG A 95 -22.47 10.59 -6.94
C ARG A 95 -21.31 10.36 -7.90
N ILE A 96 -21.46 10.73 -9.18
CA ILE A 96 -20.39 10.58 -10.17
C ILE A 96 -19.28 11.57 -9.84
N ALA A 97 -19.61 12.84 -9.64
CA ALA A 97 -18.64 13.87 -9.29
C ALA A 97 -17.91 13.57 -7.96
N TYR A 98 -18.63 13.02 -6.97
CA TYR A 98 -18.03 12.56 -5.71
C TYR A 98 -17.02 11.43 -5.94
N SER A 99 -17.41 10.40 -6.71
CA SER A 99 -16.55 9.24 -6.97
C SER A 99 -15.31 9.62 -7.78
N GLU A 100 -15.45 10.44 -8.83
CA GLU A 100 -14.32 10.92 -9.62
C GLU A 100 -13.33 11.74 -8.77
N ALA A 101 -13.84 12.57 -7.86
CA ALA A 101 -12.99 13.31 -6.94
C ALA A 101 -12.24 12.37 -5.98
N GLY A 102 -12.93 11.34 -5.45
CA GLY A 102 -12.32 10.30 -4.61
C GLY A 102 -11.18 9.57 -5.32
N GLN A 103 -11.41 9.07 -6.53
CA GLN A 103 -10.40 8.36 -7.33
C GLN A 103 -9.16 9.23 -7.61
N ARG A 104 -9.37 10.52 -7.93
CA ARG A 104 -8.26 11.45 -8.15
C ARG A 104 -7.49 11.77 -6.87
N LEU A 105 -8.18 11.85 -5.73
CA LEU A 105 -7.53 11.99 -4.42
C LEU A 105 -6.71 10.74 -4.09
N TYR A 106 -7.23 9.55 -4.38
CA TYR A 106 -6.50 8.29 -4.22
C TYR A 106 -5.24 8.25 -5.11
N ALA A 107 -5.36 8.62 -6.39
CA ALA A 107 -4.21 8.72 -7.29
C ALA A 107 -3.15 9.73 -6.78
N GLU A 108 -3.58 10.85 -6.20
CA GLU A 108 -2.67 11.82 -5.55
C GLU A 108 -1.96 11.22 -4.34
N ALA A 109 -2.66 10.42 -3.53
CA ALA A 109 -2.07 9.71 -2.39
C ALA A 109 -1.05 8.64 -2.83
N VAL A 110 -1.35 7.89 -3.90
CA VAL A 110 -0.43 6.92 -4.48
C VAL A 110 0.83 7.60 -5.01
N ALA A 111 0.70 8.74 -5.70
CA ALA A 111 1.86 9.51 -6.16
C ALA A 111 2.70 10.07 -5.00
N HIS A 112 2.05 10.52 -3.93
CA HIS A 112 2.76 10.91 -2.71
C HIS A 112 3.51 9.71 -2.10
N GLN A 113 2.87 8.54 -2.00
CA GLN A 113 3.49 7.33 -1.45
C GLN A 113 4.70 6.87 -2.27
N ASP A 114 4.61 6.92 -3.61
CA ASP A 114 5.73 6.64 -4.52
C ASP A 114 6.93 7.56 -4.24
N HIS A 115 6.67 8.86 -4.08
CA HIS A 115 7.71 9.82 -3.71
C HIS A 115 8.34 9.53 -2.35
N GLN A 116 7.55 9.17 -1.34
CA GLN A 116 8.08 8.85 -0.01
C GLN A 116 8.88 7.54 -0.02
N ILE A 117 8.53 6.57 -0.87
CA ILE A 117 9.36 5.38 -1.11
C ILE A 117 10.69 5.80 -1.75
N GLY A 118 10.66 6.64 -2.79
CA GLY A 118 11.87 7.16 -3.42
C GLY A 118 12.80 7.89 -2.45
N ARG A 119 12.23 8.79 -1.61
CA ARG A 119 12.98 9.47 -0.56
C ARG A 119 13.65 8.50 0.41
N PHE A 120 12.94 7.46 0.85
CA PHE A 120 13.49 6.47 1.75
C PHE A 120 14.65 5.68 1.12
N VAL A 121 14.50 5.28 -0.15
CA VAL A 121 15.56 4.63 -0.92
C VAL A 121 16.78 5.53 -1.07
N ASP A 122 16.59 6.81 -1.34
CA ASP A 122 17.70 7.77 -1.43
C ASP A 122 18.43 7.94 -0.09
N GLN A 123 17.70 7.91 1.03
CA GLN A 123 18.31 7.94 2.36
C GLN A 123 19.10 6.66 2.67
N LEU A 124 18.59 5.48 2.30
CA LEU A 124 19.34 4.22 2.41
C LEU A 124 20.64 4.25 1.59
N LYS A 125 20.60 4.81 0.37
CA LYS A 125 21.79 4.99 -0.47
C LYS A 125 22.79 5.97 0.15
N ALA A 126 22.32 7.10 0.66
CA ALA A 126 23.15 8.09 1.33
C ALA A 126 23.82 7.53 2.60
N ALA A 127 23.13 6.63 3.30
CA ALA A 127 23.67 5.90 4.45
C ALA A 127 24.62 4.75 4.07
N GLY A 128 24.72 4.39 2.79
CA GLY A 128 25.51 3.25 2.31
C GLY A 128 24.89 1.88 2.63
N GLU A 129 23.59 1.84 2.94
CA GLU A 129 22.89 0.61 3.37
C GLU A 129 22.11 -0.08 2.25
N TRP A 130 21.91 0.60 1.12
CA TRP A 130 21.08 0.14 0.01
C TRP A 130 21.48 -1.24 -0.55
N GLU A 131 22.77 -1.45 -0.82
CA GLU A 131 23.25 -2.71 -1.41
C GLU A 131 23.08 -3.92 -0.47
N ASN A 132 23.01 -3.68 0.85
CA ASN A 132 22.85 -4.72 1.87
C ASN A 132 21.43 -4.75 2.46
N THR A 133 20.44 -4.21 1.73
CA THR A 133 19.04 -4.17 2.17
C THR A 133 18.15 -4.94 1.20
N ILE A 134 17.40 -5.91 1.73
CA ILE A 134 16.25 -6.49 1.03
C ILE A 134 15.07 -5.53 1.22
N PHE A 135 14.59 -4.94 0.13
CA PHE A 135 13.52 -3.95 0.14
C PHE A 135 12.27 -4.55 -0.50
N ILE A 136 11.17 -4.60 0.24
CA ILE A 136 9.90 -5.19 -0.19
C ILE A 136 8.80 -4.13 -0.16
N VAL A 137 8.08 -3.99 -1.27
CA VAL A 137 6.87 -3.14 -1.35
C VAL A 137 5.69 -4.02 -1.68
N THR A 138 4.65 -3.97 -0.87
CA THR A 138 3.40 -4.69 -1.09
C THR A 138 2.21 -3.97 -0.46
N ALA A 139 1.01 -4.54 -0.59
CA ALA A 139 -0.21 -4.08 0.05
C ALA A 139 -0.90 -5.26 0.76
N ASP A 140 -1.78 -4.99 1.72
CA ASP A 140 -2.57 -6.00 2.41
C ASP A 140 -3.77 -6.45 1.57
N HIS A 141 -4.38 -5.53 0.83
CA HIS A 141 -5.42 -5.77 -0.16
C HIS A 141 -5.41 -4.67 -1.23
N ALA A 142 -6.08 -4.94 -2.36
CA ALA A 142 -6.32 -3.89 -3.35
C ALA A 142 -7.53 -3.04 -2.94
N GLN A 143 -7.82 -2.02 -3.73
CA GLN A 143 -8.96 -1.15 -3.52
C GLN A 143 -9.87 -1.20 -4.75
N HIS A 144 -11.13 -1.60 -4.55
CA HIS A 144 -12.13 -1.52 -5.58
C HIS A 144 -12.75 -0.11 -5.55
N GLU A 145 -12.04 0.85 -6.14
CA GLU A 145 -12.45 2.26 -6.21
C GLU A 145 -13.00 2.68 -7.58
N SER A 146 -13.44 1.72 -8.40
CA SER A 146 -13.91 1.99 -9.77
C SER A 146 -15.13 2.92 -9.87
N GLY A 147 -15.69 3.40 -8.76
CA GLY A 147 -16.91 4.20 -8.74
C GLY A 147 -18.16 3.41 -9.10
N LEU A 148 -18.03 2.40 -9.96
CA LEU A 148 -19.04 1.40 -10.32
C LEU A 148 -19.68 0.74 -9.10
N VAL A 149 -18.90 0.56 -8.04
CA VAL A 149 -19.35 0.03 -6.76
C VAL A 149 -20.46 0.85 -6.10
N MET A 150 -20.43 2.17 -6.31
CA MET A 150 -21.47 3.08 -5.84
C MET A 150 -22.59 3.26 -6.86
N LEU A 151 -22.41 2.81 -8.11
CA LEU A 151 -23.32 3.10 -9.23
C LEU A 151 -24.44 2.06 -9.41
N GLU A 152 -24.23 0.80 -9.01
CA GLU A 152 -25.21 -0.28 -9.20
C GLU A 152 -25.61 -0.97 -7.88
N PRO A 153 -26.90 -1.27 -7.67
CA PRO A 153 -27.35 -2.15 -6.59
C PRO A 153 -27.03 -3.63 -6.88
N PRO A 154 -26.61 -4.42 -5.87
CA PRO A 154 -26.28 -3.98 -4.53
C PRO A 154 -24.95 -3.20 -4.52
N VAL A 155 -24.89 -2.13 -3.73
CA VAL A 155 -23.66 -1.37 -3.47
C VAL A 155 -22.63 -2.36 -2.93
N LEU A 156 -21.68 -2.75 -3.77
CA LEU A 156 -20.62 -3.66 -3.36
C LEU A 156 -19.67 -2.89 -2.43
N ASP A 157 -18.99 -3.59 -1.53
CA ASP A 157 -18.00 -2.95 -0.66
C ASP A 157 -16.64 -2.93 -1.35
N GLY A 158 -15.95 -1.80 -1.28
CA GLY A 158 -14.60 -1.63 -1.83
C GLY A 158 -13.57 -2.60 -1.26
N HIS A 159 -13.81 -3.14 -0.04
CA HIS A 159 -12.79 -3.86 0.73
C HIS A 159 -13.11 -5.32 1.11
N HIS A 160 -14.38 -5.77 1.21
CA HIS A 160 -14.66 -7.10 1.81
C HIS A 160 -15.76 -7.91 1.12
N THR A 161 -16.08 -7.65 -0.15
CA THR A 161 -17.24 -8.31 -0.77
C THR A 161 -16.91 -9.43 -1.75
N HIS A 162 -15.72 -9.49 -2.35
CA HIS A 162 -15.41 -10.51 -3.34
C HIS A 162 -13.93 -10.91 -3.39
N LEU A 163 -13.66 -12.10 -3.94
CA LEU A 163 -12.31 -12.65 -4.17
C LEU A 163 -11.80 -12.37 -5.60
N ARG A 164 -12.27 -11.29 -6.23
CA ARG A 164 -11.91 -10.98 -7.62
C ARG A 164 -10.51 -10.35 -7.69
N PRO A 165 -9.79 -10.47 -8.82
CA PRO A 165 -8.46 -9.89 -8.98
C PRO A 165 -8.37 -8.39 -8.70
N GLU A 166 -9.46 -7.63 -8.85
CA GLU A 166 -9.51 -6.20 -8.55
C GLU A 166 -9.46 -5.90 -7.05
N GLN A 167 -9.71 -6.90 -6.18
CA GLN A 167 -9.60 -6.79 -4.72
C GLN A 167 -8.41 -7.57 -4.15
N THR A 168 -8.02 -8.68 -4.79
CA THR A 168 -6.93 -9.55 -4.32
C THR A 168 -5.60 -9.30 -5.01
N GLY A 169 -5.59 -8.65 -6.19
CA GLY A 169 -4.41 -8.32 -6.95
C GLY A 169 -3.67 -7.11 -6.38
N ILE A 170 -2.59 -7.37 -5.65
CA ILE A 170 -1.74 -6.37 -5.00
C ILE A 170 -0.35 -6.28 -5.67
N PRO A 171 0.36 -5.15 -5.54
CA PRO A 171 1.77 -5.10 -5.91
C PRO A 171 2.59 -6.02 -4.98
N LEU A 172 3.61 -6.68 -5.52
CA LEU A 172 4.68 -7.30 -4.75
C LEU A 172 6.00 -7.06 -5.50
N LEU A 173 6.80 -6.15 -4.97
CA LEU A 173 8.14 -5.82 -5.47
C LEU A 173 9.16 -6.29 -4.43
N VAL A 174 10.18 -7.04 -4.87
CA VAL A 174 11.31 -7.43 -4.03
C VAL A 174 12.58 -6.97 -4.71
N VAL A 175 13.38 -6.18 -4.00
CA VAL A 175 14.61 -5.58 -4.51
C VAL A 175 15.75 -5.93 -3.56
N TRP A 176 16.84 -6.45 -4.12
CA TRP A 176 18.10 -6.63 -3.41
C TRP A 176 19.25 -6.39 -4.38
N PRO A 177 19.85 -5.18 -4.36
CA PRO A 177 20.87 -4.78 -5.33
C PRO A 177 22.07 -5.74 -5.31
N GLY A 178 22.55 -6.15 -6.49
CA GLY A 178 23.65 -7.10 -6.62
C GLY A 178 23.29 -8.57 -6.38
N HIS A 179 22.07 -8.87 -5.91
CA HIS A 179 21.61 -10.23 -5.62
C HIS A 179 20.41 -10.66 -6.46
N ILE A 180 19.39 -9.80 -6.58
CA ILE A 180 18.19 -10.05 -7.39
C ILE A 180 18.29 -9.28 -8.71
N PRO A 181 18.15 -9.92 -9.88
CA PRO A 181 18.20 -9.25 -11.16
C PRO A 181 17.03 -8.26 -11.31
N GLY A 182 17.35 -7.00 -11.65
CA GLY A 182 16.35 -5.96 -11.88
C GLY A 182 15.57 -6.16 -13.18
N GLY A 183 14.33 -5.66 -13.20
CA GLY A 183 13.47 -5.66 -14.41
C GLY A 183 12.83 -7.00 -14.74
N VAL A 184 12.98 -8.01 -13.88
CA VAL A 184 12.31 -9.31 -14.03
C VAL A 184 10.87 -9.22 -13.54
N ARG A 185 9.95 -9.83 -14.29
CA ARG A 185 8.53 -9.93 -13.94
C ARG A 185 8.09 -11.38 -14.01
N PHE A 186 7.67 -11.91 -12.86
CA PHE A 186 7.02 -13.21 -12.75
C PHE A 186 5.50 -13.02 -12.94
N ARG A 187 4.88 -13.91 -13.71
CA ARG A 187 3.45 -13.92 -14.04
C ARG A 187 2.68 -14.94 -13.24
N ASP A 188 3.33 -16.02 -12.82
CA ASP A 188 2.70 -17.03 -11.98
C ASP A 188 2.14 -16.44 -10.68
N PRO A 189 0.92 -16.84 -10.27
CA PRO A 189 0.34 -16.35 -9.02
C PRO A 189 1.17 -16.69 -7.79
N VAL A 190 1.38 -15.68 -6.96
CA VAL A 190 1.96 -15.81 -5.61
C VAL A 190 1.01 -15.19 -4.60
N SER A 191 1.22 -15.47 -3.31
CA SER A 191 0.36 -15.00 -2.24
C SER A 191 1.16 -14.27 -1.17
N LEU A 192 0.51 -13.38 -0.42
CA LEU A 192 1.13 -12.63 0.67
C LEU A 192 1.72 -13.56 1.75
N ILE A 193 1.17 -14.78 1.91
CA ILE A 193 1.72 -15.81 2.83
C ILE A 193 3.13 -16.29 2.43
N ASP A 194 3.55 -16.05 1.18
CA ASP A 194 4.87 -16.41 0.67
C ASP A 194 5.95 -15.43 1.12
N VAL A 195 5.58 -14.21 1.55
CA VAL A 195 6.54 -13.16 1.95
C VAL A 195 7.35 -13.57 3.17
N LEU A 196 6.72 -14.11 4.21
CA LEU A 196 7.41 -14.54 5.43
C LEU A 196 8.50 -15.59 5.16
N PRO A 197 8.20 -16.76 4.55
CA PRO A 197 9.24 -17.74 4.27
C PRO A 197 10.30 -17.22 3.29
N THR A 198 9.94 -16.33 2.34
CA THR A 198 10.91 -15.70 1.43
C THR A 198 11.93 -14.85 2.18
N VAL A 199 11.46 -14.01 3.09
CA VAL A 199 12.32 -13.14 3.91
C VAL A 199 13.28 -13.97 4.77
N LEU A 200 12.77 -15.03 5.41
CA LEU A 200 13.59 -15.90 6.26
C LEU A 200 14.69 -16.57 5.44
N ASP A 201 14.36 -17.12 4.28
CA ASP A 201 15.33 -17.76 3.39
C ASP A 201 16.38 -16.77 2.89
N LEU A 202 15.98 -15.59 2.41
CA LEU A 202 16.92 -14.57 1.93
C LEU A 202 17.83 -14.05 3.06
N ALA A 203 17.35 -14.03 4.30
CA ALA A 203 18.13 -13.66 5.48
C ALA A 203 19.00 -14.81 6.04
N GLY A 204 18.95 -16.01 5.45
CA GLY A 204 19.65 -17.19 5.96
C GLY A 204 19.14 -17.66 7.33
N LEU A 205 17.88 -17.35 7.66
CA LEU A 205 17.24 -17.71 8.92
C LEU A 205 16.44 -19.01 8.78
N PRO A 206 16.23 -19.76 9.88
CA PRO A 206 15.40 -20.96 9.83
C PRO A 206 13.98 -20.64 9.37
N SER A 207 13.46 -21.48 8.47
CA SER A 207 12.07 -21.39 8.02
C SER A 207 11.10 -21.51 9.20
N ALA A 208 10.04 -20.71 9.17
CA ALA A 208 8.98 -20.79 10.16
C ALA A 208 8.13 -22.04 9.87
N GLN A 209 8.20 -23.06 10.74
CA GLN A 209 7.41 -24.30 10.60
C GLN A 209 5.90 -24.07 10.47
N VAL A 210 5.40 -22.92 10.95
CA VAL A 210 3.99 -22.51 10.87
C VAL A 210 3.63 -21.81 9.56
N ALA A 211 4.61 -21.43 8.73
CA ALA A 211 4.35 -20.76 7.47
C ALA A 211 3.70 -21.74 6.48
N GLN A 212 2.55 -21.34 5.95
CA GLN A 212 1.84 -22.09 4.91
C GLN A 212 2.30 -21.71 3.50
N GLY A 213 2.99 -20.57 3.37
CA GLY A 213 3.56 -20.11 2.12
C GLY A 213 4.79 -20.91 1.70
N ARG A 214 5.27 -20.61 0.49
CA ARG A 214 6.50 -21.15 -0.09
C ARG A 214 7.42 -19.96 -0.35
N SER A 215 8.67 -20.08 0.08
CA SER A 215 9.68 -19.08 -0.22
C SER A 215 9.83 -18.86 -1.72
N LEU A 216 9.84 -17.61 -2.15
CA LEU A 216 10.08 -17.17 -3.52
C LEU A 216 11.58 -16.96 -3.79
N ALA A 217 12.45 -17.16 -2.79
CA ALA A 217 13.89 -16.92 -2.93
C ALA A 217 14.53 -17.65 -4.12
N PRO A 218 14.22 -18.93 -4.42
CA PRO A 218 14.79 -19.61 -5.59
C PRO A 218 14.44 -18.94 -6.92
N LEU A 219 13.23 -18.37 -7.05
CA LEU A 219 12.85 -17.57 -8.22
C LEU A 219 13.61 -16.25 -8.27
N LEU A 220 13.62 -15.53 -7.13
CA LEU A 220 14.23 -14.21 -7.03
C LEU A 220 15.74 -14.24 -7.30
N LEU A 221 16.42 -15.33 -6.92
CA LEU A 221 17.85 -15.53 -7.12
C LEU A 221 18.19 -16.22 -8.45
N GLY A 222 17.18 -16.58 -9.26
CA GLY A 222 17.36 -17.23 -10.56
C GLY A 222 17.85 -18.68 -10.48
N GLU A 223 17.62 -19.35 -9.35
CA GLU A 223 17.95 -20.76 -9.13
C GLU A 223 16.96 -21.71 -9.82
N VAL A 224 15.72 -21.24 -10.01
CA VAL A 224 14.63 -21.94 -10.69
C VAL A 224 14.00 -21.00 -11.72
N SER A 225 13.71 -21.51 -12.92
CA SER A 225 12.99 -20.73 -13.94
C SER A 225 11.50 -20.60 -13.62
N GLU A 226 10.82 -19.62 -14.22
CA GLU A 226 9.37 -19.49 -14.07
C GLU A 226 8.64 -20.73 -14.61
N GLU A 227 9.12 -21.33 -15.71
CA GLU A 227 8.54 -22.54 -16.29
C GLU A 227 8.65 -23.78 -15.39
N GLU A 228 9.69 -23.83 -14.55
CA GLU A 228 9.90 -24.91 -13.59
C GLU A 228 9.19 -24.65 -12.24
N TRP A 229 8.67 -23.44 -12.06
CA TRP A 229 7.98 -23.07 -10.84
C TRP A 229 6.66 -23.83 -10.70
N PRO A 230 6.39 -24.50 -9.56
CA PRO A 230 5.13 -25.20 -9.41
C PRO A 230 4.01 -24.18 -9.19
N SER A 231 3.28 -23.87 -10.26
CA SER A 231 2.15 -22.94 -10.25
C SER A 231 1.09 -23.38 -9.23
N ARG A 232 0.40 -22.40 -8.63
CA ARG A 232 -0.67 -22.65 -7.66
C ARG A 232 -2.03 -22.34 -8.30
N PRO A 233 -3.09 -23.10 -7.96
CA PRO A 233 -4.44 -22.70 -8.33
C PRO A 233 -4.77 -21.36 -7.64
N VAL A 234 -5.29 -20.43 -8.46
CA VAL A 234 -5.92 -19.17 -8.03
C VAL A 234 -7.41 -19.37 -7.78
#